data_AF-A0A2V7EPN9-F1
#
_entry.id   AF-A0A2V7EPN9-F1
#
_cell.length_a   1.000
_cell.length_b   1.000
_cell.length_c   1.000
_cell.angle_alpha   90.00
_cell.angle_beta   90.00
_cell.angle_gamma   90.00
#
_symmetry.space_group_name_H-M   'P 1'
#
loop_
_entity.id
_entity.type
_entity.pdbx_description
1 polymer ?
#
loop_
_entity_poly.entity_id
_entity_poly.type
_entity_poly.pdbx_seq_one_letter_code
_entity_poly.pdbx_strand_id
1 'polypeptide(L)'
;MAQIVRTPSRVAHGASAALLLTLLLAGCDQRSTDPGLGTPAQFSRAISLPDLHTQLTSGPARVDVRVMPGGLIARRIEIKGADEMKRPEEIRSRVTAISASGDHGTVTLALGGLQVGFTASTTFRPDDGKGEDGGSMALADFVARVQAELAAGSHPAVKAQRSPPTQPQAPGDAAFTATQLKLDHEADHPVIKLNITADNLITNQTPPPDGWLKVLGLMIELRSDTKLREEMPDIEGEHEFEGFVQSVDATAGTVTLKSGTVIRIVAGTEIEGKEGESDEHLASLADVQAALTAGKTVKAEGEGLVTTATPLTIDAIEIEFAVEEADEVHALPPTP
;
A
#
# COMPACT_ATOMS: atom_id res chain seq x y z
N MET A 1 -64.22 43.03 54.70
CA MET A 1 -63.70 44.40 54.50
C MET A 1 -62.70 44.36 53.36
N ALA A 2 -62.89 45.25 52.39
CA ALA A 2 -62.04 45.70 51.27
C ALA A 2 -61.32 44.65 50.40
N GLN A 3 -61.66 44.32 49.14
CA GLN A 3 -61.84 45.05 47.86
C GLN A 3 -60.59 45.11 46.93
N ILE A 4 -60.87 44.89 45.63
CA ILE A 4 -60.18 45.32 44.38
C ILE A 4 -59.20 44.27 43.76
N VAL A 5 -59.58 43.52 42.70
CA VAL A 5 -59.70 43.84 41.23
C VAL A 5 -58.31 43.85 40.57
N ARG A 6 -57.94 43.16 39.46
CA ARG A 6 -58.53 42.96 38.11
C ARG A 6 -57.77 41.84 37.33
N THR A 7 -58.52 41.16 36.45
CA THR A 7 -58.27 40.16 35.36
C THR A 7 -57.37 40.63 34.17
N PRO A 8 -57.21 39.88 33.04
CA PRO A 8 -56.87 38.44 32.79
C PRO A 8 -55.83 38.28 31.64
N SER A 9 -55.49 37.03 31.24
CA SER A 9 -55.13 36.51 29.88
C SER A 9 -54.22 35.29 30.02
N ARG A 10 -54.31 34.15 29.31
CA ARG A 10 -55.13 33.62 28.23
C ARG A 10 -54.86 32.09 28.23
N VAL A 11 -55.90 31.29 27.97
CA VAL A 11 -55.98 30.14 27.02
C VAL A 11 -54.84 29.08 27.07
N ALA A 12 -55.01 27.77 27.01
CA ALA A 12 -56.07 26.76 27.16
C ALA A 12 -55.42 25.40 26.79
N HIS A 13 -56.14 24.30 27.04
CA HIS A 13 -55.87 22.91 26.60
C HIS A 13 -54.74 22.22 27.38
N GLY A 14 -54.89 21.05 27.99
CA GLY A 14 -55.88 20.00 27.81
C GLY A 14 -55.11 18.68 27.67
N ALA A 15 -55.62 17.62 28.31
CA ALA A 15 -55.20 16.21 28.15
C ALA A 15 -53.79 15.85 28.69
N SER A 16 -53.49 14.64 29.14
CA SER A 16 -54.26 13.41 29.33
C SER A 16 -53.47 12.48 30.27
N ALA A 17 -54.22 11.52 30.79
CA ALA A 17 -53.84 10.54 31.80
C ALA A 17 -52.63 9.66 31.47
N ALA A 18 -51.95 9.27 32.54
CA ALA A 18 -50.84 8.33 32.58
C ALA A 18 -51.23 6.96 32.00
N LEU A 19 -50.39 6.48 31.08
CA LEU A 19 -50.42 5.13 30.54
C LEU A 19 -49.46 4.26 31.36
N LEU A 20 -49.98 3.21 31.98
CA LEU A 20 -49.20 2.09 32.49
C LEU A 20 -49.73 0.84 31.79
N LEU A 21 -48.99 0.39 30.78
CA LEU A 21 -49.21 -0.89 30.12
C LEU A 21 -47.86 -1.58 29.96
N THR A 22 -47.68 -2.65 30.72
CA THR A 22 -46.60 -3.62 30.58
C THR A 22 -46.76 -4.41 29.29
N LEU A 23 -45.75 -4.40 28.42
CA LEU A 23 -45.59 -5.37 27.33
C LEU A 23 -44.15 -5.88 27.36
N LEU A 24 -44.04 -7.15 27.74
CA LEU A 24 -42.88 -8.01 27.49
C LEU A 24 -42.73 -8.18 25.98
N LEU A 25 -41.61 -7.74 25.42
CA LEU A 25 -41.11 -8.28 24.16
C LEU A 25 -39.73 -8.89 24.43
N ALA A 26 -39.76 -10.20 24.66
CA ALA A 26 -38.66 -11.06 24.25
C ALA A 26 -38.59 -10.97 22.72
N GLY A 27 -37.50 -10.40 22.22
CA GLY A 27 -37.13 -10.36 20.82
C GLY A 27 -35.66 -10.71 20.70
N CYS A 28 -35.31 -11.94 21.07
CA CYS A 28 -34.11 -12.57 20.54
C CYS A 28 -34.41 -12.87 19.07
N ASP A 29 -34.13 -11.94 18.15
CA ASP A 29 -34.13 -12.29 16.74
C ASP A 29 -32.84 -13.03 16.42
N GLN A 30 -33.05 -14.31 16.19
CA GLN A 30 -32.07 -15.29 15.77
C GLN A 30 -31.65 -14.98 14.34
N ARG A 31 -30.33 -14.95 14.14
CA ARG A 31 -29.61 -15.47 12.98
C ARG A 31 -30.37 -15.33 11.65
N SER A 32 -30.08 -14.24 10.95
CA SER A 32 -30.05 -14.30 9.49
C SER A 32 -29.05 -15.37 9.08
N THR A 33 -29.52 -16.59 8.86
CA THR A 33 -28.81 -17.59 8.08
C THR A 33 -29.04 -17.24 6.62
N ASP A 34 -28.37 -16.20 6.16
CA ASP A 34 -28.16 -15.98 4.74
C ASP A 34 -27.00 -16.89 4.31
N PRO A 35 -27.23 -17.92 3.48
CA PRO A 35 -26.16 -18.80 3.02
C PRO A 35 -25.41 -18.08 1.90
N GLY A 36 -24.57 -17.10 2.27
CA GLY A 36 -23.80 -16.33 1.28
C GLY A 36 -22.88 -15.25 1.83
N LEU A 37 -23.11 -14.76 3.06
CA LEU A 37 -22.17 -13.84 3.72
C LEU A 37 -21.29 -14.66 4.64
N GLY A 38 -20.30 -15.32 4.04
CA GLY A 38 -19.17 -15.88 4.76
C GLY A 38 -18.54 -14.82 5.66
N THR A 39 -17.85 -15.27 6.70
CA THR A 39 -16.94 -14.47 7.52
C THR A 39 -16.24 -13.40 6.67
N PRO A 40 -16.09 -12.15 7.15
CA PRO A 40 -15.30 -11.13 6.45
C PRO A 40 -14.05 -11.71 5.80
N ALA A 41 -13.78 -11.35 4.54
CA ALA A 41 -12.59 -11.80 3.84
C ALA A 41 -11.35 -11.31 4.59
N GLN A 42 -10.77 -12.18 5.41
CA GLN A 42 -9.52 -11.87 6.08
C GLN A 42 -8.39 -12.24 5.13
N PHE A 43 -7.70 -11.23 4.62
CA PHE A 43 -6.61 -11.42 3.65
C PHE A 43 -5.27 -11.70 4.32
N SER A 44 -5.07 -11.14 5.51
CA SER A 44 -3.90 -11.39 6.33
C SER A 44 -4.22 -11.34 7.82
N ARG A 45 -3.31 -11.86 8.64
CA ARG A 45 -3.37 -11.78 10.10
C ARG A 45 -2.10 -11.17 10.65
N ALA A 46 -2.24 -10.41 11.73
CA ALA A 46 -1.09 -9.93 12.50
C ALA A 46 -0.41 -11.13 13.19
N ILE A 47 0.92 -11.12 13.17
CA ILE A 47 1.76 -12.14 13.83
C ILE A 47 2.79 -11.47 14.73
N SER A 48 3.40 -12.24 15.64
CA SER A 48 4.52 -11.76 16.46
C SER A 48 5.88 -12.07 15.83
N LEU A 49 6.96 -11.46 16.32
CA LEU A 49 8.32 -11.78 15.87
C LEU A 49 8.71 -13.25 16.12
N PRO A 50 8.34 -13.88 17.26
CA PRO A 50 8.45 -15.34 17.43
C PRO A 50 7.67 -16.16 16.41
N ASP A 51 6.48 -15.72 15.99
CA ASP A 51 5.69 -16.42 14.97
C ASP A 51 6.38 -16.34 13.60
N LEU A 52 6.88 -15.15 13.22
CA LEU A 52 7.71 -14.94 12.02
C LEU A 52 8.92 -15.88 12.02
N HIS A 53 9.66 -15.97 13.14
CA HIS A 53 10.80 -16.88 13.27
C HIS A 53 10.38 -18.36 13.11
N THR A 54 9.25 -18.74 13.71
CA THR A 54 8.72 -20.11 13.64
C THR A 54 8.36 -20.48 12.20
N GLN A 55 7.70 -19.57 11.47
CA GLN A 55 7.33 -19.75 10.06
C GLN A 55 8.56 -19.93 9.18
N LEU A 56 9.54 -19.02 9.29
CA LEU A 56 10.78 -19.10 8.50
C LEU A 56 11.65 -20.32 8.84
N THR A 57 11.48 -20.90 10.03
CA THR A 57 12.13 -22.16 10.43
C THR A 57 11.45 -23.38 9.80
N SER A 58 10.16 -23.28 9.48
CA SER A 58 9.40 -24.37 8.85
C SER A 58 9.77 -24.56 7.36
N GLY A 59 10.29 -23.52 6.72
CA GLY A 59 10.77 -23.55 5.35
C GLY A 59 10.98 -22.14 4.77
N PRO A 60 11.49 -22.05 3.54
CA PRO A 60 11.58 -20.77 2.84
C PRO A 60 10.21 -20.15 2.62
N ALA A 61 10.15 -18.82 2.67
CA ALA A 61 8.93 -18.06 2.42
C ALA A 61 9.20 -16.82 1.58
N ARG A 62 8.18 -16.37 0.86
CA ARG A 62 8.17 -15.06 0.19
C ARG A 62 7.87 -14.03 1.27
N VAL A 63 8.69 -12.99 1.33
CA VAL A 63 8.40 -11.82 2.16
C VAL A 63 8.26 -10.58 1.32
N ASP A 64 7.28 -9.77 1.68
CA ASP A 64 7.12 -8.38 1.25
C ASP A 64 7.51 -7.45 2.40
N VAL A 65 8.59 -6.69 2.18
CA VAL A 65 9.17 -5.80 3.19
C VAL A 65 8.98 -4.38 2.71
N ARG A 66 8.10 -3.63 3.38
CA ARG A 66 7.97 -2.17 3.19
C ARG A 66 8.90 -1.49 4.18
N VAL A 67 9.79 -0.64 3.68
CA VAL A 67 10.82 0.05 4.49
C VAL A 67 10.45 1.52 4.64
N MET A 68 10.77 2.10 5.80
CA MET A 68 10.59 3.53 6.04
C MET A 68 11.48 4.36 5.09
N PRO A 69 10.99 5.46 4.52
CA PRO A 69 11.76 6.26 3.57
C PRO A 69 12.98 6.89 4.25
N GLY A 70 14.13 6.92 3.55
CA GLY A 70 15.37 7.51 4.08
C GLY A 70 16.09 6.70 5.17
N GLY A 71 15.61 5.49 5.50
CA GLY A 71 16.22 4.63 6.51
C GLY A 71 16.21 3.14 6.15
N LEU A 72 16.70 2.32 7.08
CA LEU A 72 16.65 0.86 7.01
C LEU A 72 15.84 0.32 8.20
N ILE A 73 14.59 0.77 8.31
CA ILE A 73 13.65 0.34 9.35
C ILE A 73 12.45 -0.25 8.64
N ALA A 74 12.08 -1.48 8.98
CA ALA A 74 10.89 -2.11 8.44
C ALA A 74 9.64 -1.42 8.99
N ARG A 75 8.80 -0.92 8.08
CA ARG A 75 7.44 -0.48 8.38
C ARG A 75 6.52 -1.69 8.50
N ARG A 76 6.64 -2.61 7.54
CA ARG A 76 5.87 -3.85 7.46
C ARG A 76 6.72 -4.98 6.94
N ILE A 77 6.51 -6.17 7.49
CA ILE A 77 6.94 -7.44 6.89
C ILE A 77 5.71 -8.32 6.79
N GLU A 78 5.40 -8.78 5.58
CA GLU A 78 4.34 -9.73 5.33
C GLU A 78 4.91 -11.01 4.74
N ILE A 79 4.58 -12.15 5.35
CA ILE A 79 4.82 -13.47 4.76
C ILE A 79 3.69 -13.78 3.80
N LYS A 80 4.05 -14.04 2.55
CA LYS A 80 3.13 -14.42 1.48
C LYS A 80 3.02 -15.95 1.36
N GLY A 81 1.99 -16.41 0.65
CA GLY A 81 1.68 -17.79 0.36
C GLY A 81 2.77 -18.52 -0.43
N ALA A 82 2.67 -19.86 -0.48
CA ALA A 82 3.66 -20.69 -1.14
C ALA A 82 3.65 -20.57 -2.68
N ASP A 83 2.54 -20.12 -3.26
CA ASP A 83 2.38 -19.82 -4.68
C ASP A 83 3.17 -18.57 -5.10
N GLU A 84 3.31 -17.58 -4.21
CA GLU A 84 4.07 -16.35 -4.41
C GLU A 84 5.60 -16.57 -4.48
N MET A 85 6.08 -17.73 -4.03
CA MET A 85 7.51 -18.11 -4.14
C MET A 85 8.01 -18.16 -5.59
N LYS A 86 7.12 -18.35 -6.57
CA LYS A 86 7.47 -18.46 -7.99
C LYS A 86 7.38 -17.13 -8.73
N ARG A 87 6.79 -16.10 -8.14
CA ARG A 87 6.74 -14.78 -8.76
C ARG A 87 8.13 -14.14 -8.85
N PRO A 88 8.36 -13.22 -9.80
CA PRO A 88 9.57 -12.42 -9.84
C PRO A 88 9.87 -11.80 -8.48
N GLU A 89 11.15 -11.80 -8.09
CA GLU A 89 11.58 -10.98 -6.96
C GLU A 89 11.65 -9.53 -7.39
N GLU A 90 11.37 -8.62 -6.47
CA GLU A 90 11.16 -7.22 -6.78
C GLU A 90 11.81 -6.28 -5.78
N ILE A 91 12.31 -5.16 -6.28
CA ILE A 91 12.75 -4.02 -5.47
C ILE A 91 12.15 -2.76 -6.07
N ARG A 92 11.40 -2.01 -5.25
CA ARG A 92 10.92 -0.67 -5.60
C ARG A 92 11.62 0.34 -4.70
N SER A 93 12.24 1.36 -5.28
CA SER A 93 12.88 2.46 -4.54
C SER A 93 13.18 3.63 -5.46
N ARG A 94 13.38 4.80 -4.86
CA ARG A 94 13.97 5.96 -5.54
C ARG A 94 15.43 5.73 -5.92
N VAL A 95 15.84 6.25 -7.06
CA VAL A 95 17.21 6.23 -7.57
C VAL A 95 18.00 7.41 -7.03
N THR A 96 19.23 7.16 -6.61
CA THR A 96 20.19 8.20 -6.17
C THR A 96 21.37 8.34 -7.12
N ALA A 97 21.71 7.29 -7.86
CA ALA A 97 22.72 7.34 -8.91
C ALA A 97 22.48 6.26 -9.95
N ILE A 98 22.97 6.49 -11.17
CA ILE A 98 23.03 5.48 -12.22
C ILE A 98 24.38 5.54 -12.91
N SER A 99 24.95 4.37 -13.18
CA SER A 99 26.17 4.22 -13.97
C SER A 99 25.90 3.23 -15.10
N ALA A 100 26.41 3.54 -16.29
CA ALA A 100 26.34 2.66 -17.45
C ALA A 100 27.69 2.68 -18.17
N SER A 101 28.16 1.50 -18.58
CA SER A 101 29.36 1.30 -19.36
C SER A 101 29.06 0.26 -20.43
N GLY A 102 28.80 0.72 -21.66
CA GLY A 102 28.30 -0.15 -22.72
C GLY A 102 26.88 -0.62 -22.43
N ASP A 103 26.70 -1.93 -22.40
CA ASP A 103 25.43 -2.64 -22.14
C ASP A 103 25.30 -3.14 -20.69
N HIS A 104 26.19 -2.73 -19.79
CA HIS A 104 26.17 -3.08 -18.38
C HIS A 104 26.19 -1.85 -17.49
N GLY A 105 25.69 -1.97 -16.26
CA GLY A 105 25.74 -0.89 -15.30
C GLY A 105 25.02 -1.18 -14.00
N THR A 106 24.84 -0.13 -13.20
CA THR A 106 24.17 -0.21 -11.90
C THR A 106 23.24 0.97 -11.67
N VAL A 107 22.10 0.70 -11.05
CA VAL A 107 21.23 1.70 -10.44
C VAL A 107 21.44 1.64 -8.93
N THR A 108 21.79 2.76 -8.31
CA THR A 108 21.93 2.89 -6.86
C THR A 108 20.64 3.47 -6.29
N LEU A 109 20.11 2.82 -5.26
CA LEU A 109 18.81 3.13 -4.66
C LEU A 109 18.97 3.92 -3.36
N ALA A 110 17.98 4.75 -3.03
CA ALA A 110 17.84 5.43 -1.75
C ALA A 110 17.65 4.46 -0.57
N LEU A 111 17.34 3.20 -0.87
CA LEU A 111 17.25 2.08 0.07
C LEU A 111 18.66 1.64 0.52
N GLY A 112 19.25 2.38 1.46
CA GLY A 112 20.56 2.05 2.05
C GLY A 112 21.74 2.07 1.06
N GLY A 113 21.59 2.70 -0.11
CA GLY A 113 22.59 2.67 -1.17
C GLY A 113 22.65 1.35 -1.94
N LEU A 114 21.60 0.52 -1.87
CA LEU A 114 21.55 -0.76 -2.56
C LEU A 114 21.82 -0.58 -4.06
N GLN A 115 22.69 -1.43 -4.60
CA GLN A 115 23.05 -1.42 -6.01
C GLN A 115 22.33 -2.55 -6.75
N VAL A 116 21.52 -2.18 -7.73
CA VAL A 116 20.88 -3.10 -8.67
C VAL A 116 21.68 -3.10 -9.97
N GLY A 117 22.25 -4.25 -10.31
CA GLY A 117 22.95 -4.43 -11.57
C GLY A 117 21.99 -4.62 -12.76
N PHE A 118 22.40 -4.18 -13.94
CA PHE A 118 21.76 -4.50 -15.20
C PHE A 118 22.79 -4.89 -16.26
N THR A 119 22.35 -5.64 -17.27
CA THR A 119 23.18 -6.16 -18.35
C THR A 119 22.47 -6.06 -19.70
N ALA A 120 23.10 -6.54 -20.77
CA ALA A 120 22.52 -6.61 -22.10
C ALA A 120 21.19 -7.39 -22.18
N SER A 121 20.91 -8.28 -21.21
CA SER A 121 19.65 -9.03 -21.13
C SER A 121 18.55 -8.33 -20.34
N THR A 122 18.86 -7.20 -19.69
CA THR A 122 17.87 -6.44 -18.91
C THR A 122 16.92 -5.72 -19.86
N THR A 123 15.61 -5.92 -19.66
CA THR A 123 14.58 -5.18 -20.37
C THR A 123 14.30 -3.87 -19.65
N PHE A 124 14.38 -2.75 -20.35
CA PHE A 124 14.05 -1.43 -19.80
C PHE A 124 12.64 -1.02 -20.24
N ARG A 125 11.88 -0.39 -19.34
CA ARG A 125 10.52 0.08 -19.63
C ARG A 125 10.28 1.50 -19.13
N PRO A 126 9.49 2.30 -19.86
CA PRO A 126 9.02 3.60 -19.40
C PRO A 126 8.01 3.42 -18.25
N ASP A 127 7.73 4.55 -17.60
CA ASP A 127 6.56 4.72 -16.76
C ASP A 127 5.40 5.15 -17.67
N ASP A 128 4.54 4.21 -18.06
CA ASP A 128 3.40 4.49 -18.95
C ASP A 128 2.03 4.24 -18.31
N GLY A 129 1.97 4.03 -16.99
CA GLY A 129 0.72 3.80 -16.25
C GLY A 129 -0.10 2.61 -16.76
N LYS A 130 0.49 1.72 -17.57
CA LYS A 130 -0.15 0.60 -18.25
C LYS A 130 0.47 -0.73 -17.82
N GLY A 131 0.29 -1.13 -16.56
CA GLY A 131 0.62 -2.48 -16.07
C GLY A 131 1.97 -3.05 -16.52
N GLU A 132 2.06 -4.37 -16.70
CA GLU A 132 3.21 -5.07 -17.27
C GLU A 132 3.22 -5.08 -18.81
N ASP A 133 2.32 -4.33 -19.46
CA ASP A 133 2.17 -4.29 -20.94
C ASP A 133 2.80 -3.05 -21.56
N GLY A 134 3.50 -2.23 -20.76
CA GLY A 134 4.20 -1.06 -21.23
C GLY A 134 5.30 -1.37 -22.25
N GLY A 135 5.54 -0.44 -23.17
CA GLY A 135 6.51 -0.61 -24.26
C GLY A 135 7.94 -0.85 -23.76
N SER A 136 8.81 -1.41 -24.60
CA SER A 136 10.25 -1.44 -24.28
C SER A 136 10.89 -0.07 -24.52
N MET A 137 11.89 0.25 -23.69
CA MET A 137 12.73 1.44 -23.78
C MET A 137 14.18 1.00 -24.08
N ALA A 138 14.93 1.78 -24.85
CA ALA A 138 16.36 1.51 -25.05
C ALA A 138 17.15 1.87 -23.78
N LEU A 139 18.23 1.13 -23.49
CA LEU A 139 19.12 1.41 -22.35
C LEU A 139 19.59 2.88 -22.33
N ALA A 140 20.00 3.40 -23.49
CA ALA A 140 20.48 4.79 -23.59
C ALA A 140 19.41 5.81 -23.19
N ASP A 141 18.15 5.58 -23.57
CA ASP A 141 17.02 6.45 -23.24
C ASP A 141 16.69 6.36 -21.75
N PHE A 142 16.68 5.15 -21.18
CA PHE A 142 16.47 4.93 -19.75
C PHE A 142 17.54 5.65 -18.92
N VAL A 143 18.82 5.46 -19.26
CA VAL A 143 19.94 6.10 -18.56
C VAL A 143 19.86 7.63 -18.68
N ALA A 144 19.61 8.15 -19.89
CA ALA A 144 19.50 9.59 -20.12
C ALA A 144 18.34 10.19 -19.32
N ARG A 145 17.19 9.50 -19.24
CA ARG A 145 16.04 9.95 -18.46
C ARG A 145 16.35 10.05 -16.97
N VAL A 146 16.89 8.97 -16.39
CA VAL A 146 17.26 8.95 -14.96
C VAL A 146 18.32 10.01 -14.66
N GLN A 147 19.33 10.16 -15.51
CA GLN A 147 20.36 11.20 -15.33
C GLN A 147 19.79 12.62 -15.42
N ALA A 148 18.86 12.88 -16.33
CA ALA A 148 18.21 14.18 -16.47
C ALA A 148 17.40 14.54 -15.22
N GLU A 149 16.64 13.59 -14.67
CA GLU A 149 15.85 13.79 -13.45
C GLU A 149 16.76 14.02 -12.23
N LEU A 150 17.82 13.21 -12.08
CA LEU A 150 18.82 13.43 -11.02
C LEU A 150 19.50 14.80 -11.14
N ALA A 151 19.82 15.24 -12.36
CA ALA A 151 20.42 16.56 -12.60
C ALA A 151 19.45 17.71 -12.31
N ALA A 152 18.14 17.47 -12.43
CA ALA A 152 17.09 18.40 -12.03
C ALA A 152 16.84 18.44 -10.51
N GLY A 153 17.52 17.59 -9.74
CA GLY A 153 17.32 17.45 -8.29
C GLY A 153 16.18 16.49 -7.92
N SER A 154 15.59 15.80 -8.90
CA SER A 154 14.54 14.81 -8.69
C SER A 154 15.14 13.41 -8.50
N HIS A 155 14.42 12.56 -7.77
CA HIS A 155 14.82 11.17 -7.51
C HIS A 155 13.77 10.20 -8.04
N PRO A 156 13.86 9.80 -9.32
CA PRO A 156 12.83 8.96 -9.92
C PRO A 156 12.76 7.60 -9.26
N ALA A 157 11.57 7.02 -9.22
CA ALA A 157 11.36 5.67 -8.72
C ALA A 157 11.63 4.64 -9.81
N VAL A 158 12.09 3.47 -9.39
CA VAL A 158 12.23 2.31 -10.28
C VAL A 158 11.70 1.06 -9.61
N LYS A 159 11.11 0.18 -10.43
CA LYS A 159 10.79 -1.21 -10.12
C LYS A 159 11.82 -2.10 -10.81
N ALA A 160 12.63 -2.78 -10.02
CA ALA A 160 13.63 -3.74 -10.47
C ALA A 160 13.13 -5.16 -10.19
N GLN A 161 13.08 -6.00 -11.22
CA GLN A 161 12.63 -7.38 -11.09
C GLN A 161 13.69 -8.36 -11.56
N ARG A 162 13.72 -9.54 -10.94
CA ARG A 162 14.46 -10.72 -11.41
C ARG A 162 13.63 -11.98 -11.25
N SER A 163 13.88 -13.00 -12.07
CA SER A 163 13.34 -14.34 -11.80
C SER A 163 13.83 -14.84 -10.44
N PRO A 164 12.99 -15.52 -9.64
CA PRO A 164 13.41 -16.07 -8.36
C PRO A 164 14.57 -17.04 -8.57
N PRO A 165 15.69 -16.88 -7.83
CA PRO A 165 16.80 -17.81 -7.91
C PRO A 165 16.38 -19.22 -7.43
N THR A 166 17.18 -20.23 -7.80
CA THR A 166 16.91 -21.62 -7.39
C THR A 166 17.03 -21.86 -5.89
N GLN A 167 17.75 -20.98 -5.20
CA GLN A 167 17.86 -20.95 -3.74
C GLN A 167 17.30 -19.63 -3.22
N PRO A 168 16.64 -19.61 -2.06
CA PRO A 168 16.27 -18.37 -1.39
C PRO A 168 17.47 -17.44 -1.20
N GLN A 169 17.20 -16.15 -1.07
CA GLN A 169 18.20 -15.13 -0.85
C GLN A 169 18.98 -15.43 0.45
N ALA A 170 20.30 -15.59 0.33
CA ALA A 170 21.16 -15.86 1.46
C ALA A 170 21.52 -14.55 2.20
N PRO A 171 21.64 -14.52 3.53
CA PRO A 171 21.87 -13.26 4.27
C PRO A 171 23.17 -12.53 3.90
N GLY A 172 24.16 -13.25 3.37
CA GLY A 172 25.42 -12.69 2.89
C GLY A 172 25.44 -12.30 1.41
N ASP A 173 24.40 -12.62 0.65
CA ASP A 173 24.29 -12.29 -0.77
C ASP A 173 23.81 -10.85 -0.94
N ALA A 174 24.70 -9.98 -1.44
CA ALA A 174 24.39 -8.58 -1.72
C ALA A 174 23.97 -8.34 -3.19
N ALA A 175 23.97 -9.37 -4.03
CA ALA A 175 23.77 -9.20 -5.46
C ALA A 175 22.28 -9.20 -5.84
N PHE A 176 21.90 -8.19 -6.62
CA PHE A 176 20.64 -8.19 -7.36
C PHE A 176 20.90 -7.71 -8.78
N THR A 177 20.76 -8.62 -9.76
CA THR A 177 20.83 -8.27 -11.19
C THR A 177 19.44 -8.36 -11.78
N ALA A 178 18.93 -7.23 -12.25
CA ALA A 178 17.58 -7.13 -12.77
C ALA A 178 17.47 -7.76 -14.17
N THR A 179 16.44 -8.56 -14.38
CA THR A 179 15.98 -8.95 -15.72
C THR A 179 15.09 -7.87 -16.33
N GLN A 180 14.50 -7.02 -15.49
CA GLN A 180 13.70 -5.88 -15.91
C GLN A 180 13.91 -4.67 -14.99
N LEU A 181 14.04 -3.49 -15.59
CA LEU A 181 14.01 -2.19 -14.92
C LEU A 181 12.92 -1.34 -15.53
N LYS A 182 11.93 -0.96 -14.73
CA LYS A 182 10.82 -0.10 -15.13
C LYS A 182 10.93 1.22 -14.36
N LEU A 183 10.81 2.35 -15.05
CA LEU A 183 10.55 3.63 -14.40
C LEU A 183 9.18 3.56 -13.73
N ASP A 184 9.13 4.05 -12.50
CA ASP A 184 7.94 4.02 -11.67
C ASP A 184 7.62 5.45 -11.23
N HIS A 185 6.35 5.76 -11.03
CA HIS A 185 5.91 7.11 -10.64
C HIS A 185 6.08 7.32 -9.13
N GLU A 186 5.95 6.26 -8.32
CA GLU A 186 5.97 6.35 -6.86
C GLU A 186 6.76 5.19 -6.24
N ALA A 187 7.80 5.56 -5.48
CA ALA A 187 8.47 4.69 -4.51
C ALA A 187 8.60 5.46 -3.20
N ASP A 188 7.49 6.07 -2.78
CA ASP A 188 7.39 6.79 -1.52
C ASP A 188 7.77 5.86 -0.37
N HIS A 189 7.41 4.58 -0.45
CA HIS A 189 7.90 3.52 0.41
C HIS A 189 8.72 2.49 -0.37
N PRO A 190 10.02 2.32 -0.06
CA PRO A 190 10.79 1.26 -0.66
C PRO A 190 10.22 -0.13 -0.31
N VAL A 191 10.13 -1.00 -1.31
CA VAL A 191 9.63 -2.37 -1.16
C VAL A 191 10.71 -3.36 -1.57
N ILE A 192 10.86 -4.43 -0.80
CA ILE A 192 11.67 -5.60 -1.16
C ILE A 192 10.77 -6.84 -1.10
N LYS A 193 10.61 -7.51 -2.25
CA LYS A 193 9.91 -8.80 -2.36
C LYS A 193 10.93 -9.91 -2.65
N LEU A 194 11.22 -10.78 -1.68
CA LEU A 194 12.27 -11.81 -1.81
C LEU A 194 11.85 -13.16 -1.21
N ASN A 195 12.38 -14.25 -1.75
CA ASN A 195 12.32 -15.54 -1.07
C ASN A 195 13.44 -15.58 -0.03
N ILE A 196 13.12 -15.83 1.24
CA ILE A 196 14.10 -15.85 2.35
C ILE A 196 13.94 -17.11 3.20
N THR A 197 14.86 -17.33 4.15
CA THR A 197 14.77 -18.36 5.19
C THR A 197 14.95 -17.76 6.59
N ALA A 198 14.90 -18.60 7.62
CA ALA A 198 15.21 -18.18 8.99
C ALA A 198 16.62 -17.58 9.15
N ASP A 199 17.58 -17.93 8.27
CA ASP A 199 18.94 -17.39 8.33
C ASP A 199 18.97 -15.87 8.11
N ASN A 200 17.96 -15.32 7.44
CA ASN A 200 17.83 -13.88 7.18
C ASN A 200 17.33 -13.10 8.40
N LEU A 201 16.76 -13.77 9.41
CA LEU A 201 16.23 -13.11 10.59
C LEU A 201 17.20 -13.19 11.76
N ILE A 202 17.65 -12.03 12.24
CA ILE A 202 18.58 -11.90 13.36
C ILE A 202 17.83 -11.32 14.56
N THR A 203 17.74 -12.06 15.66
CA THR A 203 17.09 -11.58 16.89
C THR A 203 18.04 -10.70 17.71
N ASN A 204 17.53 -9.62 18.32
CA ASN A 204 18.29 -8.82 19.28
C ASN A 204 17.96 -9.22 20.73
N GLN A 205 18.97 -9.58 21.51
CA GLN A 205 18.78 -9.89 22.94
C GLN A 205 18.68 -8.63 23.82
N THR A 206 19.06 -7.47 23.29
CA THR A 206 19.03 -6.18 23.99
C THR A 206 18.36 -5.11 23.11
N PRO A 207 17.03 -5.17 22.92
CA PRO A 207 16.31 -4.15 22.16
C PRO A 207 16.48 -2.73 22.74
N PRO A 208 16.39 -1.67 21.91
CA PRO A 208 16.06 -1.64 20.47
C PRO A 208 17.28 -1.74 19.51
N PRO A 209 17.07 -2.15 18.24
CA PRO A 209 15.82 -2.66 17.64
C PRO A 209 15.49 -4.08 18.14
N ASP A 210 14.28 -4.59 17.91
CA ASP A 210 13.85 -5.94 18.36
C ASP A 210 14.55 -7.06 17.58
N GLY A 211 14.98 -6.76 16.36
CA GLY A 211 15.79 -7.64 15.52
C GLY A 211 16.17 -6.96 14.21
N TRP A 212 16.69 -7.77 13.28
CA TRP A 212 17.03 -7.34 11.94
C TRP A 212 16.66 -8.39 10.90
N LEU A 213 16.21 -7.92 9.74
CA LEU A 213 16.15 -8.71 8.53
C LEU A 213 17.38 -8.38 7.67
N LYS A 214 18.22 -9.38 7.40
CA LYS A 214 19.43 -9.24 6.61
C LYS A 214 19.20 -9.78 5.20
N VAL A 215 19.12 -8.87 4.23
CA VAL A 215 18.85 -9.17 2.81
C VAL A 215 19.63 -8.22 1.93
N LEU A 216 20.17 -8.71 0.80
CA LEU A 216 20.86 -7.90 -0.21
C LEU A 216 21.97 -6.99 0.35
N GLY A 217 22.69 -7.47 1.37
CA GLY A 217 23.71 -6.70 2.07
C GLY A 217 23.17 -5.59 2.99
N LEU A 218 21.85 -5.40 3.06
CA LEU A 218 21.16 -4.51 3.98
C LEU A 218 20.90 -5.20 5.31
N MET A 219 20.78 -4.39 6.36
CA MET A 219 20.37 -4.82 7.69
C MET A 219 19.20 -3.96 8.12
N ILE A 220 17.99 -4.44 7.85
CA ILE A 220 16.74 -3.71 8.06
C ILE A 220 16.28 -3.95 9.50
N GLU A 221 16.18 -2.89 10.29
CA GLU A 221 15.74 -2.95 11.69
C GLU A 221 14.26 -3.33 11.78
N LEU A 222 13.95 -4.27 12.67
CA LEU A 222 12.58 -4.54 13.13
C LEU A 222 12.41 -3.89 14.50
N ARG A 223 11.41 -3.05 14.64
CA ARG A 223 11.11 -2.31 15.87
C ARG A 223 9.73 -2.69 16.40
N SER A 224 9.40 -2.19 17.59
CA SER A 224 8.13 -2.52 18.25
C SER A 224 6.91 -2.05 17.46
N ASP A 225 7.08 -1.08 16.55
CA ASP A 225 6.08 -0.53 15.64
C ASP A 225 6.11 -1.16 14.23
N THR A 226 7.04 -2.06 13.94
CA THR A 226 7.04 -2.83 12.68
C THR A 226 5.80 -3.74 12.64
N LYS A 227 4.94 -3.56 11.64
CA LYS A 227 3.78 -4.42 11.41
C LYS A 227 4.22 -5.77 10.84
N LEU A 228 4.02 -6.84 11.58
CA LEU A 228 4.30 -8.21 11.09
C LEU A 228 2.98 -8.90 10.71
N ARG A 229 2.93 -9.46 9.50
CA ARG A 229 1.75 -10.12 8.95
C ARG A 229 2.07 -11.43 8.26
N GLU A 230 1.03 -12.25 8.15
CA GLU A 230 1.00 -13.47 7.35
C GLU A 230 -0.27 -13.46 6.50
N GLU A 231 -0.11 -13.64 5.20
CA GLU A 231 -1.19 -13.83 4.23
C GLU A 231 -1.99 -15.10 4.57
N MET A 232 -3.30 -15.05 4.36
CA MET A 232 -4.16 -16.20 4.60
C MET A 232 -4.05 -17.22 3.45
N PRO A 233 -4.08 -18.53 3.74
CA PRO A 233 -3.75 -19.58 2.76
C PRO A 233 -4.76 -19.71 1.60
N ASP A 234 -5.93 -19.09 1.70
CA ASP A 234 -6.97 -19.11 0.67
C ASP A 234 -6.89 -17.89 -0.28
N ILE A 235 -5.84 -17.06 -0.15
CA ILE A 235 -5.58 -15.94 -1.04
C ILE A 235 -4.67 -16.44 -2.17
N GLU A 236 -5.21 -16.49 -3.39
CA GLU A 236 -4.46 -16.81 -4.61
C GLU A 236 -4.76 -15.77 -5.68
N GLY A 237 -3.75 -15.38 -6.47
CA GLY A 237 -3.95 -14.55 -7.65
C GLY A 237 -4.15 -13.06 -7.36
N GLU A 238 -3.43 -12.52 -6.37
CA GLU A 238 -3.39 -11.08 -6.10
C GLU A 238 -3.05 -10.29 -7.37
N HIS A 239 -3.85 -9.25 -7.62
CA HIS A 239 -3.74 -8.34 -8.74
C HIS A 239 -3.35 -6.95 -8.23
N GLU A 240 -2.18 -6.48 -8.63
CA GLU A 240 -1.76 -5.09 -8.43
C GLU A 240 -2.68 -4.18 -9.27
N PHE A 241 -3.20 -3.13 -8.65
CA PHE A 241 -3.97 -2.10 -9.34
C PHE A 241 -3.44 -0.72 -9.01
N GLU A 242 -3.64 0.19 -9.96
CA GLU A 242 -3.21 1.57 -9.84
C GLU A 242 -4.09 2.44 -10.74
N GLY A 243 -4.37 3.65 -10.29
CA GLY A 243 -4.91 4.68 -11.16
C GLY A 243 -5.52 5.86 -10.41
N PHE A 244 -5.95 6.86 -11.17
CA PHE A 244 -6.61 8.03 -10.62
C PHE A 244 -8.05 7.72 -10.22
N VAL A 245 -8.43 8.17 -9.03
CA VAL A 245 -9.78 8.05 -8.51
C VAL A 245 -10.71 8.99 -9.29
N GLN A 246 -11.79 8.43 -9.82
CA GLN A 246 -12.87 9.15 -10.49
C GLN A 246 -14.00 9.49 -9.52
N SER A 247 -14.36 8.58 -8.63
CA SER A 247 -15.40 8.77 -7.62
C SER A 247 -15.28 7.78 -6.47
N VAL A 248 -15.84 8.14 -5.31
CA VAL A 248 -15.94 7.28 -4.14
C VAL A 248 -17.41 7.15 -3.73
N ASP A 249 -17.82 5.96 -3.34
CA ASP A 249 -19.06 5.71 -2.62
C ASP A 249 -18.70 5.11 -1.24
N ALA A 250 -18.60 5.98 -0.24
CA ALA A 250 -18.27 5.57 1.12
C ALA A 250 -19.38 4.72 1.79
N THR A 251 -20.62 4.78 1.28
CA THR A 251 -21.72 3.97 1.81
C THR A 251 -21.64 2.54 1.28
N ALA A 252 -21.35 2.40 -0.02
CA ALA A 252 -21.13 1.10 -0.65
C ALA A 252 -19.72 0.54 -0.40
N GLY A 253 -18.80 1.35 0.12
CA GLY A 253 -17.39 0.99 0.30
C GLY A 253 -16.68 0.78 -1.02
N THR A 254 -16.88 1.65 -2.01
CA THR A 254 -16.27 1.48 -3.34
C THR A 254 -15.52 2.73 -3.82
N VAL A 255 -14.47 2.49 -4.60
CA VAL A 255 -13.68 3.49 -5.31
C VAL A 255 -13.73 3.13 -6.80
N THR A 256 -14.11 4.08 -7.64
CA THR A 256 -14.08 3.90 -9.10
C THR A 256 -12.89 4.67 -9.66
N LEU A 257 -12.00 3.99 -10.38
CA LEU A 257 -10.86 4.61 -11.07
C LEU A 257 -11.30 5.18 -12.43
N LYS A 258 -10.54 6.13 -12.98
CA LYS A 258 -10.79 6.72 -14.31
C LYS A 258 -10.75 5.69 -15.46
N SER A 259 -10.08 4.56 -15.25
CA SER A 259 -10.10 3.42 -16.17
C SER A 259 -11.46 2.71 -16.26
N GLY A 260 -12.36 2.95 -15.29
CA GLY A 260 -13.59 2.20 -15.09
C GLY A 260 -13.45 0.99 -14.16
N THR A 261 -12.26 0.72 -13.62
CA THR A 261 -12.04 -0.30 -12.59
C THR A 261 -12.76 0.09 -11.30
N VAL A 262 -13.44 -0.87 -10.66
CA VAL A 262 -14.12 -0.70 -9.38
C VAL A 262 -13.34 -1.44 -8.29
N ILE A 263 -12.88 -0.71 -7.29
CA ILE A 263 -12.21 -1.27 -6.11
C ILE A 263 -13.22 -1.30 -4.96
N ARG A 264 -13.44 -2.47 -4.35
CA ARG A 264 -14.29 -2.63 -3.18
C ARG A 264 -13.43 -2.70 -1.93
N ILE A 265 -13.74 -1.84 -0.98
CA ILE A 265 -13.20 -1.85 0.38
C ILE A 265 -14.09 -2.78 1.19
N VAL A 266 -13.60 -3.99 1.42
CA VAL A 266 -14.31 -5.04 2.16
C VAL A 266 -13.76 -5.16 3.58
N ALA A 267 -14.45 -5.91 4.43
CA ALA A 267 -13.97 -6.14 5.78
C ALA A 267 -12.69 -7.01 5.72
N GLY A 268 -11.56 -6.43 6.12
CA GLY A 268 -10.23 -7.00 5.97
C GLY A 268 -9.29 -6.15 5.10
N THR A 269 -9.82 -5.25 4.27
CA THR A 269 -9.03 -4.28 3.50
C THR A 269 -8.25 -3.37 4.44
N GLU A 270 -6.94 -3.24 4.22
CA GLU A 270 -6.13 -2.22 4.86
C GLU A 270 -6.05 -0.98 4.00
N ILE A 271 -6.41 0.17 4.58
CA ILE A 271 -6.15 1.47 3.98
C ILE A 271 -4.84 1.99 4.60
N GLU A 272 -3.77 2.02 3.81
CA GLU A 272 -2.54 2.66 4.23
C GLU A 272 -2.65 4.17 4.04
N GLY A 273 -2.38 4.91 5.11
CA GLY A 273 -2.09 6.33 5.01
C GLY A 273 -0.63 6.55 4.62
N LYS A 274 -0.39 7.46 3.68
CA LYS A 274 0.93 8.01 3.37
C LYS A 274 1.50 8.69 4.63
N GLU A 275 2.67 8.28 5.12
CA GLU A 275 3.35 8.95 6.23
C GLU A 275 4.49 9.86 5.71
N GLY A 276 4.40 11.16 6.01
CA GLY A 276 5.35 12.22 5.64
C GLY A 276 4.91 13.57 6.20
N GLU A 277 5.72 14.63 6.06
CA GLU A 277 5.40 15.97 6.59
C GLU A 277 4.24 16.67 5.86
N SER A 278 3.63 16.06 4.83
CA SER A 278 2.44 16.61 4.19
C SER A 278 1.17 16.20 4.95
N ASP A 279 0.38 17.19 5.34
CA ASP A 279 -0.82 17.07 6.18
C ASP A 279 -2.00 16.33 5.51
N GLU A 280 -1.82 15.73 4.33
CA GLU A 280 -2.90 15.15 3.52
C GLU A 280 -2.91 13.63 3.57
N HIS A 281 -2.96 13.08 4.78
CA HIS A 281 -3.09 11.63 4.99
C HIS A 281 -4.52 11.19 4.63
N LEU A 282 -4.67 10.52 3.48
CA LEU A 282 -5.96 9.97 3.04
C LEU A 282 -6.17 8.56 3.63
N ALA A 283 -6.41 8.48 4.93
CA ALA A 283 -6.55 7.20 5.66
C ALA A 283 -7.98 6.62 5.64
N SER A 284 -8.93 7.28 4.98
CA SER A 284 -10.31 6.81 4.86
C SER A 284 -10.97 7.24 3.56
N LEU A 285 -12.03 6.52 3.15
CA LEU A 285 -12.87 6.92 2.01
C LEU A 285 -13.52 8.30 2.20
N ALA A 286 -13.74 8.73 3.45
CA ALA A 286 -14.26 10.06 3.73
C ALA A 286 -13.21 11.14 3.41
N ASP A 287 -11.94 10.90 3.72
CA ASP A 287 -10.84 11.82 3.40
C ASP A 287 -10.64 11.91 1.89
N VAL A 288 -10.67 10.77 1.19
CA VAL A 288 -10.61 10.72 -0.28
C VAL A 288 -11.76 11.52 -0.89
N GLN A 289 -12.99 11.32 -0.40
CA GLN A 289 -14.16 12.07 -0.86
C GLN A 289 -14.00 13.58 -0.63
N ALA A 290 -13.43 13.99 0.51
CA ALA A 290 -13.17 15.38 0.82
C ALA A 290 -12.14 15.99 -0.14
N ALA A 291 -11.04 15.28 -0.42
CA ALA A 291 -10.01 15.71 -1.37
C ALA A 291 -10.57 15.91 -2.79
N LEU A 292 -11.36 14.94 -3.29
CA LEU A 292 -12.02 15.05 -4.59
C LEU A 292 -12.99 16.24 -4.65
N THR A 293 -13.73 16.47 -3.57
CA THR A 293 -14.67 17.60 -3.46
C THR A 293 -13.93 18.95 -3.44
N ALA A 294 -12.71 18.98 -2.90
CA ALA A 294 -11.82 20.13 -2.95
C ALA A 294 -11.17 20.36 -4.33
N GLY A 295 -11.50 19.53 -5.33
CA GLY A 295 -10.96 19.63 -6.69
C GLY A 295 -9.55 19.06 -6.85
N LYS A 296 -9.06 18.30 -5.87
CA LYS A 296 -7.75 17.66 -5.93
C LYS A 296 -7.81 16.37 -6.74
N THR A 297 -6.68 16.02 -7.36
CA THR A 297 -6.51 14.72 -7.98
C THR A 297 -6.02 13.73 -6.92
N VAL A 298 -6.74 12.62 -6.77
CA VAL A 298 -6.34 11.52 -5.88
C VAL A 298 -5.98 10.31 -6.72
N LYS A 299 -4.85 9.71 -6.39
CA LYS A 299 -4.42 8.43 -6.91
C LYS A 299 -4.71 7.33 -5.89
N ALA A 300 -5.04 6.14 -6.40
CA ALA A 300 -5.17 4.92 -5.61
C ALA A 300 -4.22 3.87 -6.18
N GLU A 301 -3.49 3.21 -5.30
CA GLU A 301 -2.67 2.05 -5.62
C GLU A 301 -2.87 0.95 -4.59
N GLY A 302 -2.65 -0.31 -4.97
CA GLY A 302 -2.82 -1.42 -4.04
C GLY A 302 -2.81 -2.77 -4.72
N GLU A 303 -3.21 -3.77 -3.96
CA GLU A 303 -3.35 -5.16 -4.41
C GLU A 303 -4.68 -5.74 -3.93
N GLY A 304 -5.24 -6.65 -4.72
CA GLY A 304 -6.52 -7.25 -4.39
C GLY A 304 -6.90 -8.43 -5.27
N LEU A 305 -8.04 -9.05 -4.94
CA LEU A 305 -8.56 -10.20 -5.67
C LEU A 305 -9.59 -9.77 -6.70
N VAL A 306 -9.36 -10.19 -7.95
CA VAL A 306 -10.31 -9.94 -9.04
C VAL A 306 -11.58 -10.76 -8.81
N THR A 307 -12.73 -10.08 -8.72
CA THR A 307 -14.04 -10.72 -8.51
C THR A 307 -14.90 -10.74 -9.76
N THR A 308 -14.75 -9.73 -10.63
CA THR A 308 -15.39 -9.72 -11.95
C THR A 308 -14.45 -9.07 -12.98
N ALA A 309 -14.51 -9.54 -14.23
CA ALA A 309 -13.64 -9.06 -15.30
C ALA A 309 -14.20 -7.83 -16.04
N THR A 310 -15.53 -7.65 -16.08
CA THR A 310 -16.18 -6.59 -16.86
C THR A 310 -17.45 -6.05 -16.16
N PRO A 311 -17.44 -4.81 -15.62
CA PRO A 311 -16.23 -4.00 -15.40
C PRO A 311 -15.27 -4.72 -14.46
N LEU A 312 -13.96 -4.46 -14.59
CA LEU A 312 -12.96 -5.05 -13.70
C LEU A 312 -13.28 -4.62 -12.26
N THR A 313 -13.61 -5.58 -11.40
CA THR A 313 -13.92 -5.34 -9.99
C THR A 313 -12.97 -6.13 -9.11
N ILE A 314 -12.36 -5.45 -8.13
CA ILE A 314 -11.32 -6.00 -7.26
C ILE A 314 -11.73 -5.79 -5.81
N ASP A 315 -11.67 -6.84 -4.99
CA ASP A 315 -11.70 -6.71 -3.53
C ASP A 315 -10.30 -6.35 -3.05
N ALA A 316 -10.13 -5.15 -2.50
CA ALA A 316 -8.83 -4.68 -2.07
C ALA A 316 -8.36 -5.44 -0.83
N ILE A 317 -7.14 -5.95 -0.89
CA ILE A 317 -6.40 -6.48 0.26
C ILE A 317 -5.77 -5.29 0.99
N GLU A 318 -5.08 -4.46 0.22
CA GLU A 318 -4.42 -3.25 0.69
C GLU A 318 -4.62 -2.14 -0.36
N ILE A 319 -4.82 -0.92 0.10
CA ILE A 319 -4.94 0.26 -0.75
C ILE A 319 -4.30 1.47 -0.07
N GLU A 320 -3.53 2.22 -0.84
CA GLU A 320 -2.98 3.51 -0.47
C GLU A 320 -3.62 4.61 -1.33
N PHE A 321 -3.87 5.77 -0.74
CA PHE A 321 -4.36 6.94 -1.43
C PHE A 321 -3.39 8.11 -1.26
N ALA A 322 -3.06 8.76 -2.37
CA ALA A 322 -2.20 9.93 -2.38
C ALA A 322 -2.84 11.06 -3.17
N VAL A 323 -2.72 12.29 -2.66
CA VAL A 323 -3.00 13.48 -3.44
C VAL A 323 -1.82 13.74 -4.36
N GLU A 324 -2.10 13.88 -5.65
CA GLU A 324 -1.10 14.32 -6.62
C GLU A 324 -0.95 15.85 -6.47
N GLU A 325 0.24 16.30 -6.07
CA GLU A 325 0.53 17.74 -6.09
C GLU A 325 0.52 18.19 -7.55
N ALA A 326 -0.32 19.18 -7.87
CA ALA A 326 -0.28 19.80 -9.18
C ALA A 326 1.12 20.38 -9.36
N ASP A 327 1.84 19.98 -10.42
CA ASP A 327 3.09 20.64 -10.83
C ASP A 327 2.89 22.15 -10.70
N GLU A 328 3.61 22.80 -9.79
CA GLU A 328 3.67 24.25 -9.74
C GLU A 328 4.23 24.70 -11.09
N VAL A 329 3.33 25.02 -12.02
CA VAL A 329 3.68 25.79 -13.20
C VAL A 329 4.21 27.10 -12.64
N HIS A 330 5.53 27.24 -12.60
CA HIS A 330 6.21 28.48 -12.32
C HIS A 330 5.66 29.53 -13.29
N ALA A 331 4.64 30.24 -12.85
CA ALA A 331 4.13 31.40 -13.54
C ALA A 331 5.26 32.42 -13.49
N LEU A 332 5.99 32.54 -14.60
CA LEU A 332 6.93 33.63 -14.80
C LEU A 332 6.22 34.94 -14.44
N PRO A 333 6.81 35.79 -13.58
CA PRO A 333 6.22 37.08 -13.29
C PRO A 333 6.12 37.87 -14.61
N PRO A 334 5.05 38.66 -14.82
CA PRO A 334 4.96 39.49 -16.00
C PRO A 334 6.15 40.46 -16.02
N THR A 335 6.94 40.40 -17.08
CA THR A 335 8.02 41.38 -17.29
C THR A 335 7.43 42.78 -17.44
N PRO A 336 8.08 43.81 -16.85
CA PRO A 336 7.60 45.19 -16.87
C PRO A 336 7.59 45.81 -18.27
#